data_AF-B7Q1T5-F1
#
_entry.id   AF-B7Q1T5-F1
#
_cell.length_a   1.000
_cell.length_b   1.000
_cell.length_c   1.000
_cell.angle_alpha   90.00
_cell.angle_beta   90.00
_cell.angle_gamma   90.00
#
_symmetry.space_group_name_H-M   'P 1'
#
loop_
_entity.id
_entity.type
_entity.pdbx_description
1 polymer ?
#
loop_
_entity_poly.entity_id
_entity_poly.type
_entity_poly.pdbx_seq_one_letter_code
_entity_poly.pdbx_strand_id
1 'polypeptide(L)'
;MVHLLWKPLVNRFQGDNCTLSIKAFETLTSLVDASGDFIRQRTLKEVWPKLAAFLVSQHSVSRNKGKAYEITAAFKYQLVLLRGLGPLSRKLKIDEKDIALLASVVVPYMDLSQPKELQSAAVGCTEELARCSPDSVWFFLMKTYCSCQHSWSPSSLLRPVPFSQVLNLSNKNVSHVLNYLTSS
;
A
#
# COMPACT_ATOMS: atom_id res chain seq x y z
N MET A 1 6.73 30.16 -1.75
CA MET A 1 6.97 29.44 -0.47
C MET A 1 7.00 27.92 -0.63
N VAL A 2 5.93 27.26 -1.10
CA VAL A 2 5.93 25.79 -1.34
C VAL A 2 7.07 25.33 -2.25
N HIS A 3 7.42 26.10 -3.29
CA HIS A 3 8.52 25.77 -4.21
C HIS A 3 9.91 25.73 -3.55
N LEU A 4 10.16 26.53 -2.49
CA LEU A 4 11.44 26.55 -1.77
C LEU A 4 11.56 25.37 -0.78
N LEU A 5 10.46 25.00 -0.14
CA LEU A 5 10.44 23.95 0.88
C LEU A 5 10.27 22.54 0.31
N TRP A 6 9.80 22.43 -0.92
CA TRP A 6 9.47 21.14 -1.52
C TRP A 6 10.68 20.21 -1.70
N LYS A 7 11.78 20.70 -2.28
CA LYS A 7 12.95 19.84 -2.55
C LYS A 7 13.56 19.28 -1.25
N PRO A 8 13.76 20.08 -0.19
CA PRO A 8 14.12 19.56 1.13
C PRO A 8 13.13 18.54 1.68
N LEU A 9 11.81 18.77 1.52
CA LEU A 9 10.78 17.84 1.97
C LEU A 9 10.86 16.50 1.22
N VAL A 10 10.95 16.51 -0.11
CA VAL A 10 11.06 15.30 -0.95
C VAL A 10 12.31 14.49 -0.59
N ASN A 11 13.42 15.15 -0.28
CA ASN A 11 14.66 14.49 0.12
C ASN A 11 14.51 13.66 1.40
N ARG A 12 13.53 13.98 2.27
CA ARG A 12 13.28 13.20 3.49
C ARG A 12 12.58 11.87 3.24
N PHE A 13 12.12 11.60 2.03
CA PHE A 13 11.54 10.31 1.64
C PHE A 13 12.58 9.35 1.04
N GLN A 14 13.88 9.61 1.20
CA GLN A 14 14.93 8.69 0.74
C GLN A 14 15.08 7.44 1.62
N GLY A 15 14.46 7.41 2.81
CA GLY A 15 14.48 6.26 3.72
C GLY A 15 15.75 6.14 4.57
N ASP A 16 16.63 7.14 4.53
CA ASP A 16 17.87 7.24 5.31
C ASP A 16 17.60 7.47 6.81
N ASN A 17 16.58 8.27 7.14
CA ASN A 17 16.17 8.55 8.51
C ASN A 17 14.65 8.49 8.64
N CYS A 18 14.13 7.33 9.04
CA CYS A 18 12.70 7.08 9.19
C CYS A 18 12.00 8.07 10.14
N THR A 19 12.66 8.57 11.18
CA THR A 19 12.07 9.56 12.10
C THR A 19 11.82 10.88 11.37
N LEU A 20 12.76 11.32 10.54
CA LEU A 20 12.57 12.51 9.71
C LEU A 20 11.55 12.27 8.60
N SER A 21 11.51 11.07 8.02
CA SER A 21 10.52 10.69 7.01
C SER A 21 9.08 10.70 7.56
N ILE A 22 8.89 10.30 8.82
CA ILE A 22 7.59 10.45 9.52
C ILE A 22 7.17 11.92 9.54
N LYS A 23 8.06 12.82 10.01
CA LYS A 23 7.76 14.26 10.07
C LYS A 23 7.54 14.88 8.70
N ALA A 24 8.25 14.42 7.69
CA ALA A 24 8.04 14.83 6.32
C ALA A 24 6.66 14.40 5.79
N PHE A 25 6.22 13.18 6.10
CA PHE A 25 4.92 12.68 5.70
C PHE A 25 3.76 13.40 6.41
N GLU A 26 3.89 13.67 7.71
CA GLU A 26 2.95 14.50 8.47
C GLU A 26 2.84 15.90 7.83
N THR A 27 3.99 16.53 7.53
CA THR A 27 4.06 17.85 6.89
C THR A 27 3.40 17.84 5.51
N LEU A 28 3.65 16.81 4.70
CA LEU A 28 2.99 16.64 3.39
C LEU A 28 1.47 16.53 3.54
N THR A 29 1.00 15.77 4.52
CA THR A 29 -0.43 15.62 4.79
C THR A 29 -1.05 16.96 5.16
N SER A 30 -0.41 17.74 6.03
CA SER A 30 -0.87 19.10 6.38
C SER A 30 -0.86 20.06 5.18
N LEU A 31 0.12 19.92 4.27
CA LEU A 31 0.14 20.71 3.03
C LEU A 31 -1.03 20.35 2.12
N VAL A 32 -1.34 19.06 1.96
CA VAL A 32 -2.52 18.62 1.20
C VAL A 32 -3.81 19.10 1.86
N ASP A 33 -3.90 19.12 3.19
CA ASP A 33 -5.07 19.64 3.89
C ASP A 33 -5.30 21.12 3.64
N ALA A 34 -4.22 21.91 3.56
CA ALA A 34 -4.30 23.34 3.29
C ALA A 34 -4.47 23.68 1.81
N SER A 35 -4.03 22.81 0.89
CA SER A 35 -3.96 23.13 -0.55
C SER A 35 -4.78 22.22 -1.47
N GLY A 36 -5.43 21.20 -0.93
CA GLY A 36 -6.22 20.23 -1.69
C GLY A 36 -5.37 19.48 -2.72
N ASP A 37 -5.84 19.46 -3.97
CA ASP A 37 -5.18 18.80 -5.11
C ASP A 37 -4.18 19.70 -5.84
N PHE A 38 -3.92 20.93 -5.38
CA PHE A 38 -2.97 21.85 -6.03
C PHE A 38 -1.54 21.26 -6.14
N ILE A 39 -1.12 20.47 -5.13
CA ILE A 39 0.19 19.80 -5.14
C ILE A 39 0.11 18.36 -5.65
N ARG A 40 -1.04 17.88 -6.16
CA ARG A 40 -1.28 16.50 -6.61
C ARG A 40 -0.22 16.01 -7.55
N GLN A 41 -0.04 16.66 -8.70
CA GLN A 41 0.89 16.20 -9.74
C GLN A 41 2.33 16.09 -9.22
N ARG A 42 2.71 17.02 -8.34
CA ARG A 42 4.05 17.06 -7.76
C ARG A 42 4.25 15.94 -6.74
N THR A 43 3.27 15.73 -5.87
CA THR A 43 3.27 14.61 -4.91
C THR A 43 3.34 13.27 -5.64
N LEU A 44 2.50 13.08 -6.66
CA LEU A 44 2.45 11.85 -7.44
C LEU A 44 3.78 11.56 -8.16
N LYS A 45 4.39 12.60 -8.74
CA LYS A 45 5.64 12.45 -9.49
C LYS A 45 6.87 12.27 -8.61
N GLU A 46 6.99 13.03 -7.52
CA GLU A 46 8.24 13.16 -6.76
C GLU A 46 8.24 12.38 -5.43
N VAL A 47 7.06 12.14 -4.84
CA VAL A 47 6.92 11.52 -3.50
C VAL A 47 6.39 10.09 -3.59
N TRP A 48 5.32 9.85 -4.36
CA TRP A 48 4.64 8.55 -4.43
C TRP A 48 5.56 7.36 -4.71
N PRO A 49 6.47 7.43 -5.70
CA PRO A 49 7.37 6.32 -5.99
C PRO A 49 8.31 6.01 -4.82
N LYS A 50 8.67 7.01 -4.02
CA LYS A 50 9.55 6.85 -2.85
C LYS A 50 8.83 6.17 -1.69
N LEU A 51 7.58 6.56 -1.43
CA LEU A 51 6.75 5.91 -0.41
C LEU A 51 6.48 4.45 -0.77
N ALA A 52 6.12 4.19 -2.03
CA ALA A 52 5.91 2.84 -2.55
C ALA A 52 7.20 2.00 -2.45
N ALA A 53 8.34 2.53 -2.90
CA ALA A 53 9.63 1.83 -2.82
C ALA A 53 10.02 1.49 -1.37
N PHE A 54 9.78 2.42 -0.43
CA PHE A 54 10.03 2.16 0.99
C PHE A 54 9.16 1.01 1.50
N LEU A 55 7.84 1.05 1.29
CA LEU A 55 6.92 -0.02 1.72
C LEU A 55 7.28 -1.38 1.08
N VAL A 56 7.61 -1.41 -0.21
CA VAL A 56 8.09 -2.64 -0.87
C VAL A 56 9.34 -3.18 -0.19
N SER A 57 10.32 -2.33 0.10
CA SER A 57 11.57 -2.74 0.76
C SER A 57 11.35 -3.28 2.16
N GLN A 58 10.36 -2.74 2.89
CA GLN A 58 10.13 -3.08 4.29
C GLN A 58 9.16 -4.24 4.48
N HIS A 59 8.30 -4.55 3.50
CA HIS A 59 7.30 -5.62 3.60
C HIS A 59 7.92 -6.97 4.02
N SER A 60 9.00 -7.37 3.35
CA SER A 60 9.71 -8.62 3.69
C SER A 60 10.44 -8.54 5.04
N VAL A 61 10.94 -7.35 5.40
CA VAL A 61 11.67 -7.10 6.65
C VAL A 61 10.74 -7.19 7.86
N SER A 62 9.51 -6.67 7.77
CA SER A 62 8.53 -6.70 8.85
C SER A 62 7.91 -8.08 9.06
N ARG A 63 7.97 -8.96 8.07
CA ARG A 63 7.38 -10.31 8.11
C ARG A 63 7.95 -11.13 9.27
N ASN A 64 7.06 -11.78 10.02
CA ASN A 64 7.37 -12.63 11.18
C ASN A 64 8.19 -11.93 12.28
N LYS A 65 8.22 -10.59 12.31
CA LYS A 65 8.90 -9.85 13.37
C LYS A 65 8.06 -9.81 14.65
N GLY A 66 8.74 -9.94 15.79
CA GLY A 66 8.14 -9.83 17.12
C GLY A 66 8.12 -8.39 17.65
N LYS A 67 7.63 -8.22 18.89
CA LYS A 67 7.39 -6.91 19.55
C LYS A 67 8.59 -5.94 19.56
N ALA A 68 9.82 -6.44 19.64
CA ALA A 68 11.00 -5.58 19.60
C ALA A 68 11.15 -4.79 18.29
N TYR A 69 10.58 -5.29 17.18
CA TYR A 69 10.55 -4.54 15.92
C TYR A 69 9.58 -3.34 15.98
N GLU A 70 8.52 -3.44 16.77
CA GLU A 70 7.46 -2.42 16.84
C GLU A 70 7.94 -1.08 17.44
N ILE A 71 9.03 -1.11 18.21
CA ILE A 71 9.65 0.12 18.75
C ILE A 71 10.58 0.82 17.75
N THR A 72 10.93 0.18 16.64
CA THR A 72 11.87 0.71 15.64
C THR A 72 11.27 1.87 14.83
N ALA A 73 12.13 2.78 14.37
CA ALA A 73 11.69 3.88 13.50
C ALA A 73 11.13 3.38 12.15
N ALA A 74 11.67 2.28 11.60
CA ALA A 74 11.20 1.70 10.36
C ALA A 74 9.77 1.14 10.49
N PHE A 75 9.45 0.45 11.59
CA PHE A 75 8.09 0.02 11.88
C PHE A 75 7.13 1.21 12.00
N LYS A 76 7.50 2.21 12.81
CA LYS A 76 6.67 3.41 13.02
C LYS A 76 6.42 4.14 11.71
N TYR A 77 7.41 4.20 10.83
CA TYR A 77 7.25 4.86 9.54
C TYR A 77 6.31 4.07 8.61
N GLN A 78 6.44 2.76 8.50
CA GLN A 78 5.46 1.92 7.76
C GLN A 78 4.04 2.13 8.29
N LEU A 79 3.87 2.14 9.61
CA LEU A 79 2.56 2.31 10.24
C LEU A 79 1.95 3.68 9.91
N VAL A 80 2.74 4.75 9.97
CA VAL A 80 2.31 6.11 9.60
C VAL A 80 1.90 6.17 8.12
N LEU A 81 2.67 5.55 7.22
CA LEU A 81 2.33 5.51 5.80
C LEU A 81 1.03 4.74 5.55
N LEU A 82 0.92 3.51 6.07
CA LEU A 82 -0.29 2.70 5.88
C LEU A 82 -1.53 3.41 6.43
N ARG A 83 -1.45 4.10 7.57
CA ARG A 83 -2.58 4.86 8.10
C ARG A 83 -2.94 6.11 7.28
N GLY A 84 -1.96 6.76 6.66
CA GLY A 84 -2.17 8.04 5.99
C GLY A 84 -2.41 7.97 4.48
N LEU A 85 -1.93 6.93 3.80
CA LEU A 85 -1.99 6.84 2.33
C LEU A 85 -3.42 6.82 1.79
N GLY A 86 -4.35 6.10 2.43
CA GLY A 86 -5.76 6.08 2.05
C GLY A 86 -6.42 7.47 2.09
N PRO A 87 -6.45 8.14 3.26
CA PRO A 87 -6.95 9.52 3.38
C PRO A 87 -6.28 10.51 2.42
N LEU A 88 -4.95 10.42 2.27
CA LEU A 88 -4.19 11.29 1.39
C LEU A 88 -4.60 11.10 -0.09
N SER A 89 -4.83 9.86 -0.52
CA SER A 89 -5.28 9.51 -1.87
C SER A 89 -6.61 10.16 -2.23
N ARG A 90 -7.57 10.16 -1.29
CA ARG A 90 -8.88 10.82 -1.48
C ARG A 90 -8.72 12.33 -1.63
N LYS A 91 -7.93 12.96 -0.74
CA LYS A 91 -7.72 14.41 -0.75
C LYS A 91 -7.02 14.87 -2.03
N LEU A 92 -6.08 14.08 -2.53
CA LEU A 92 -5.37 14.35 -3.78
C LEU A 92 -6.15 13.95 -5.04
N LYS A 93 -7.32 13.28 -4.93
CA LYS A 93 -8.11 12.77 -6.07
C LYS A 93 -7.23 12.07 -7.10
N ILE A 94 -6.44 11.11 -6.62
CA ILE A 94 -5.51 10.36 -7.48
C ILE A 94 -6.30 9.49 -8.47
N ASP A 95 -5.70 9.18 -9.62
CA ASP A 95 -6.40 8.40 -10.64
C ASP A 95 -6.23 6.90 -10.40
N GLU A 96 -6.92 6.09 -11.21
CA GLU A 96 -6.92 4.64 -11.11
C GLU A 96 -5.52 4.03 -11.18
N LYS A 97 -4.63 4.58 -12.03
CA LYS A 97 -3.27 4.07 -12.18
C LYS A 97 -2.46 4.29 -10.89
N ASP A 98 -2.63 5.44 -10.24
CA ASP A 98 -1.97 5.73 -8.97
C ASP A 98 -2.55 4.91 -7.81
N ILE A 99 -3.87 4.62 -7.84
CA ILE A 99 -4.53 3.72 -6.87
C ILE A 99 -4.00 2.30 -7.05
N ALA A 100 -3.90 1.83 -8.29
CA ALA A 100 -3.33 0.53 -8.63
C ALA A 100 -1.89 0.40 -8.10
N LEU A 101 -1.05 1.42 -8.26
CA LEU A 101 0.29 1.44 -7.69
C LEU A 101 0.25 1.28 -6.16
N LEU A 102 -0.59 2.04 -5.46
CA LEU A 102 -0.70 1.91 -4.01
C LEU A 102 -1.26 0.55 -3.57
N ALA A 103 -2.32 0.07 -4.21
CA ALA A 103 -2.91 -1.23 -3.90
C ALA A 103 -1.85 -2.35 -4.04
N SER A 104 -0.99 -2.27 -5.05
CA SER A 104 0.11 -3.22 -5.25
C SER A 104 1.11 -3.30 -4.09
N VAL A 105 1.26 -2.22 -3.31
CA VAL A 105 2.21 -2.14 -2.18
C VAL A 105 1.54 -2.28 -0.82
N VAL A 106 0.28 -1.85 -0.68
CA VAL A 106 -0.47 -1.92 0.59
C VAL A 106 -1.06 -3.32 0.80
N VAL A 107 -1.66 -3.93 -0.22
CA VAL A 107 -2.34 -5.24 -0.10
C VAL A 107 -1.43 -6.32 0.51
N PRO A 108 -0.14 -6.45 0.14
CA PRO A 108 0.76 -7.43 0.76
C PRO A 108 0.92 -7.30 2.29
N TYR A 109 0.69 -6.11 2.86
CA TYR A 109 0.77 -5.90 4.31
C TYR A 109 -0.40 -6.51 5.09
N MET A 110 -1.47 -6.94 4.41
CA MET A 110 -2.60 -7.64 5.03
C MET A 110 -2.29 -9.10 5.38
N ASP A 111 -1.10 -9.60 5.02
CA ASP A 111 -0.69 -10.98 5.29
C ASP A 111 -0.62 -11.26 6.80
N LEU A 112 -1.07 -12.45 7.23
CA LEU A 112 -1.15 -12.81 8.64
C LEU A 112 0.21 -12.87 9.34
N SER A 113 1.31 -13.00 8.59
CA SER A 113 2.69 -12.96 9.10
C SER A 113 3.22 -11.55 9.39
N GLN A 114 2.51 -10.50 8.98
CA GLN A 114 2.90 -9.13 9.33
C GLN A 114 2.59 -8.82 10.80
N PRO A 115 3.22 -7.81 11.43
CA PRO A 115 2.80 -7.30 12.72
C PRO A 115 1.33 -6.86 12.71
N LYS A 116 0.60 -7.09 13.82
CA LYS A 116 -0.86 -6.88 13.86
C LYS A 116 -1.29 -5.44 13.59
N GLU A 117 -0.52 -4.47 14.04
CA GLU A 117 -0.82 -3.06 13.77
C GLU A 117 -0.64 -2.70 12.29
N LEU A 118 0.37 -3.26 11.62
CA LEU A 118 0.57 -3.06 10.18
C LEU A 118 -0.54 -3.73 9.36
N GLN A 119 -0.96 -4.94 9.76
CA GLN A 119 -2.13 -5.61 9.13
C GLN A 119 -3.37 -4.73 9.22
N SER A 120 -3.70 -4.24 10.41
CA SER A 120 -4.89 -3.41 10.66
C SER A 120 -4.83 -2.09 9.86
N ALA A 121 -3.67 -1.42 9.87
CA ALA A 121 -3.48 -0.21 9.08
C ALA A 121 -3.59 -0.46 7.57
N ALA A 122 -3.07 -1.59 7.08
CA ALA A 122 -3.18 -1.97 5.67
C ALA A 122 -4.62 -2.28 5.25
N VAL A 123 -5.40 -2.96 6.09
CA VAL A 123 -6.84 -3.19 5.85
C VAL A 123 -7.57 -1.87 5.71
N GLY A 124 -7.45 -0.97 6.70
CA GLY A 124 -8.11 0.34 6.65
C GLY A 124 -7.65 1.18 5.45
N CYS A 125 -6.36 1.14 5.11
CA CYS A 125 -5.86 1.80 3.90
C CYS A 125 -6.48 1.21 2.63
N THR A 126 -6.60 -0.11 2.54
CA THR A 126 -7.13 -0.81 1.36
C THR A 126 -8.61 -0.49 1.14
N GLU A 127 -9.40 -0.42 2.21
CA GLU A 127 -10.79 0.05 2.15
C GLU A 127 -10.89 1.49 1.63
N GLU A 128 -10.01 2.37 2.10
CA GLU A 128 -9.98 3.76 1.65
C GLU A 128 -9.56 3.89 0.18
N LEU A 129 -8.69 3.01 -0.32
CA LEU A 129 -8.37 2.92 -1.75
C LEU A 129 -9.54 2.34 -2.55
N ALA A 130 -10.28 1.38 -1.99
CA ALA A 130 -11.44 0.78 -2.63
C ALA A 130 -12.58 1.80 -2.84
N ARG A 131 -12.73 2.78 -1.94
CA ARG A 131 -13.63 3.93 -2.14
C ARG A 131 -13.24 4.79 -3.35
N CYS A 132 -11.99 4.73 -3.81
CA CYS A 132 -11.53 5.46 -4.99
C CYS A 132 -11.58 4.61 -6.28
N SER A 133 -11.11 3.36 -6.21
CA SER A 133 -11.22 2.39 -7.31
C SER A 133 -11.38 0.98 -6.73
N PRO A 134 -12.61 0.43 -6.69
CA PRO A 134 -12.84 -0.92 -6.18
C PRO A 134 -12.20 -1.97 -7.08
N ASP A 135 -12.21 -1.78 -8.41
CA ASP A 135 -11.65 -2.70 -9.39
C ASP A 135 -10.13 -2.86 -9.25
N SER A 136 -9.41 -1.76 -9.06
CA SER A 136 -7.97 -1.80 -8.80
C SER A 136 -7.64 -2.57 -7.53
N VAL A 137 -8.38 -2.33 -6.45
CA VAL A 137 -8.19 -3.05 -5.18
C VAL A 137 -8.51 -4.53 -5.33
N TRP A 138 -9.65 -4.87 -5.96
CA TRP A 138 -10.04 -6.24 -6.23
C TRP A 138 -8.96 -6.97 -7.04
N PHE A 139 -8.47 -6.36 -8.11
CA PHE A 139 -7.40 -6.93 -8.95
C PHE A 139 -6.15 -7.25 -8.14
N PHE A 140 -5.69 -6.35 -7.25
CA PHE A 140 -4.51 -6.61 -6.44
C PHE A 140 -4.75 -7.62 -5.31
N LEU A 141 -5.95 -7.69 -4.74
CA LEU A 141 -6.32 -8.76 -3.81
C LEU A 141 -6.25 -10.13 -4.50
N MET A 142 -6.87 -10.26 -5.69
CA MET A 142 -6.83 -11.49 -6.48
C MET A 142 -5.38 -11.83 -6.84
N LYS A 143 -4.62 -10.88 -7.39
CA LYS A 143 -3.23 -11.08 -7.80
C LYS A 143 -2.33 -11.53 -6.64
N THR A 144 -2.58 -11.06 -5.42
CA THR A 144 -1.73 -11.33 -4.25
C THR A 144 -2.11 -12.62 -3.54
N TYR A 145 -3.41 -12.93 -3.45
CA TYR A 145 -3.93 -14.01 -2.60
C TYR A 145 -4.63 -15.16 -3.33
N CYS A 146 -4.87 -15.05 -4.65
CA CYS A 146 -5.24 -16.22 -5.45
C CYS A 146 -4.00 -17.09 -5.67
N SER A 147 -4.14 -18.36 -5.34
CA SER A 147 -3.17 -19.40 -5.71
C SER A 147 -3.75 -20.24 -6.83
N CYS A 148 -2.92 -20.73 -7.73
CA CYS A 148 -3.38 -21.63 -8.76
C CYS A 148 -3.13 -23.08 -8.34
N GLN A 149 -4.18 -23.89 -8.29
CA GLN A 149 -4.08 -25.27 -7.81
C GLN A 149 -3.80 -26.29 -8.93
N HIS A 150 -4.13 -25.97 -10.18
CA HIS A 150 -3.99 -26.92 -11.28
C HIS A 150 -3.33 -26.29 -12.50
N SER A 151 -2.13 -26.77 -12.82
CA SER A 151 -1.44 -26.45 -14.07
C SER A 151 -1.95 -27.38 -15.16
N TRP A 152 -2.56 -26.82 -16.20
CA TRP A 152 -3.08 -27.57 -17.34
C TRP A 152 -2.33 -27.18 -18.61
N SER A 153 -2.08 -28.17 -19.47
CA SER A 153 -1.51 -27.97 -20.80
C SER A 153 -2.32 -28.78 -21.82
N PRO A 154 -2.66 -28.21 -22.99
CA PRO A 154 -3.29 -28.96 -24.06
C PRO A 154 -2.33 -29.96 -24.74
N SER A 155 -1.02 -29.87 -24.48
CA SER A 155 0.01 -30.74 -25.06
C SER A 155 1.21 -30.89 -24.14
N SER A 156 1.87 -32.04 -24.17
CA SER A 156 3.13 -32.27 -23.46
C SER A 156 4.30 -31.40 -23.97
N LEU A 157 4.19 -30.83 -25.18
CA LEU A 157 5.16 -29.89 -25.75
C LEU A 157 5.01 -28.47 -25.20
N LEU A 158 3.85 -28.16 -24.62
CA LEU A 158 3.55 -26.85 -24.05
C LEU A 158 3.70 -26.92 -22.53
N ARG A 159 4.28 -25.87 -21.95
CA ARG A 159 4.40 -25.77 -20.50
C ARG A 159 3.00 -25.64 -19.89
N PRO A 160 2.63 -26.50 -18.92
CA PRO A 160 1.37 -26.35 -18.19
C PRO A 160 1.26 -24.96 -17.58
N VAL A 161 0.12 -24.31 -17.83
CA VAL A 161 -0.21 -22.99 -17.30
C VAL A 161 -1.28 -23.15 -16.24
N PRO A 162 -1.26 -22.39 -15.14
CA PRO A 162 -2.27 -22.55 -14.12
C PRO A 162 -3.59 -21.89 -14.56
N PHE A 163 -4.68 -22.66 -14.65
CA PHE A 163 -5.98 -22.15 -15.11
C PHE A 163 -7.02 -22.03 -13.99
N SER A 164 -6.92 -22.85 -12.93
CA SER A 164 -7.86 -22.79 -11.79
C SER A 164 -7.29 -21.92 -10.68
N GLN A 165 -7.89 -20.75 -10.45
CA GLN A 165 -7.56 -19.86 -9.33
C GLN A 165 -8.43 -20.21 -8.12
N VAL A 166 -7.78 -20.47 -6.98
CA VAL A 166 -8.44 -20.62 -5.68
C VAL A 166 -7.99 -19.47 -4.80
N LEU A 167 -8.94 -18.66 -4.34
CA LEU A 167 -8.65 -17.58 -3.43
C LEU A 167 -8.32 -18.14 -2.05
N ASN A 168 -7.19 -17.71 -1.48
CA ASN A 168 -6.82 -18.09 -0.13
C ASN A 168 -7.69 -17.35 0.91
N LEU A 169 -8.88 -17.89 1.17
CA LEU A 169 -9.83 -17.38 2.17
C LEU A 169 -9.37 -17.61 3.63
N SER A 170 -8.22 -18.26 3.87
CA SER A 170 -7.70 -18.44 5.22
C SER A 170 -7.23 -17.13 5.84
N ASN A 171 -6.93 -16.12 5.03
CA ASN A 171 -6.59 -14.78 5.51
C ASN A 171 -7.87 -13.97 5.79
N LYS A 172 -8.26 -13.89 7.06
CA LYS A 172 -9.43 -13.11 7.51
C LYS A 172 -9.42 -11.64 7.07
N ASN A 173 -8.24 -11.03 6.90
CA ASN A 173 -8.13 -9.63 6.47
C ASN A 173 -8.57 -9.49 5.01
N VAL A 174 -8.20 -10.46 4.17
CA VAL A 174 -8.58 -10.49 2.74
C VAL A 174 -10.08 -10.72 2.62
N SER A 175 -10.62 -11.71 3.33
CA SER A 175 -12.06 -11.98 3.35
C SER A 175 -12.87 -10.77 3.81
N HIS A 176 -12.36 -10.02 4.79
CA HIS A 176 -13.00 -8.78 5.26
C HIS A 176 -13.10 -7.72 4.15
N VAL A 177 -11.99 -7.42 3.48
CA VAL A 177 -11.98 -6.40 2.41
C VAL A 177 -12.79 -6.86 1.18
N LEU A 178 -12.81 -8.16 0.86
CA LEU A 178 -13.68 -8.67 -0.21
C LEU A 178 -15.16 -8.48 0.11
N ASN A 179 -15.58 -8.76 1.35
CA ASN A 179 -16.95 -8.49 1.77
C ASN A 179 -17.26 -6.98 1.70
N TYR A 180 -16.32 -6.13 2.10
CA TYR A 180 -16.44 -4.68 1.97
C TYR A 180 -16.69 -4.23 0.52
N LEU A 181 -15.93 -4.79 -0.44
CA LEU A 181 -16.10 -4.50 -1.88
C LEU A 181 -17.46 -4.92 -2.43
N THR A 182 -18.06 -6.00 -1.90
CA THR A 182 -19.37 -6.50 -2.34
C THR A 182 -20.56 -5.78 -1.69
N SER A 183 -20.31 -5.02 -0.61
CA SER A 183 -21.35 -4.36 0.18
C SER A 183 -21.44 -2.85 -0.07
N SER A 184 -20.52 -2.29 -0.87
CA SER A 184 -20.38 -0.87 -1.18
C SER A 184 -20.92 -0.57 -2.58
#